data_AF-Q0UN77-F1
#
_entry.id   AF-Q0UN77-F1
#
_cell.length_a   1.000
_cell.length_b   1.000
_cell.length_c   1.000
_cell.angle_alpha   90.00
_cell.angle_beta   90.00
_cell.angle_gamma   90.00
#
_symmetry.space_group_name_H-M   'P 1'
#
loop_
_entity.id
_entity.type
_entity.pdbx_description
1 polymer ?
#
loop_
_entity_poly.entity_id
_entity_poly.type
_entity_poly.pdbx_seq_one_letter_code
_entity_poly.pdbx_strand_id
1 'polypeptide(L)'
;MLQQRSMRMLSSLSHCAPRRAAAPISASLRCRRAYSIHADASVGTTIQDIDPTKLTITKTSTPKDLLPPEELVFGRNFSDHMLSLEWTASQGWLAPRITPYQNLSLDPATCVFHYAFECFEGMKAYKDKDGNIRLFRPDRNMARLNKSSTRIALPSFDADAMIDLIGQFVKTDKRFIPDARGYSLYLRPTMIGTQRTLGVGPPASALLYVIASPVGPYYPTGFKAVSLEATDYAVRAWPGGVGDKKLGANYAPCIVPQMQAASRGFHQNLWLFGEEEYVTEVGTMNLFAAIKNKETGQPELLTAPLDGTILEGVTRDSILGPRTRATGAKGLERGRTQVYHEGDIGCRR
;
A
#
# COMPACT_ATOMS: atom_id res chain seq x y z
N MET A 1 -7.00 -81.30 28.05
CA MET A 1 -8.40 -81.02 27.62
C MET A 1 -8.32 -80.36 26.25
N LEU A 2 -8.23 -81.18 25.19
CA LEU A 2 -9.18 -81.32 24.06
C LEU A 2 -9.38 -80.00 23.26
N GLN A 3 -9.26 -79.89 21.94
CA GLN A 3 -9.05 -80.81 20.78
C GLN A 3 -8.72 -79.87 19.56
N GLN A 4 -7.76 -80.19 18.67
CA GLN A 4 -7.94 -80.69 17.27
C GLN A 4 -8.87 -79.84 16.36
N ARG A 5 -8.69 -79.56 15.05
CA ARG A 5 -7.88 -79.98 13.87
C ARG A 5 -8.22 -78.94 12.76
N SER A 6 -7.29 -78.30 12.04
CA SER A 6 -6.68 -78.66 10.74
C SER A 6 -7.63 -79.04 9.57
N MET A 7 -7.59 -78.28 8.44
CA MET A 7 -7.20 -78.70 7.06
C MET A 7 -7.67 -77.69 5.98
N ARG A 8 -6.72 -77.05 5.24
CA ARG A 8 -6.22 -77.29 3.84
C ARG A 8 -7.04 -76.57 2.75
N MET A 9 -6.46 -75.61 1.99
CA MET A 9 -5.61 -75.73 0.76
C MET A 9 -6.34 -76.49 -0.39
N LEU A 10 -6.45 -76.06 -1.67
CA LEU A 10 -5.52 -75.38 -2.58
C LEU A 10 -6.21 -74.94 -3.90
N SER A 11 -5.63 -73.92 -4.55
CA SER A 11 -5.53 -73.54 -5.99
C SER A 11 -6.47 -74.08 -7.09
N SER A 12 -6.84 -73.21 -8.04
CA SER A 12 -6.50 -73.37 -9.47
C SER A 12 -6.64 -72.07 -10.29
N LEU A 13 -5.81 -71.98 -11.33
CA LEU A 13 -5.67 -70.91 -12.35
C LEU A 13 -6.58 -71.16 -13.57
N SER A 14 -6.82 -70.12 -14.39
CA SER A 14 -6.90 -70.09 -15.90
C SER A 14 -7.84 -68.94 -16.35
N HIS A 15 -7.39 -67.84 -16.96
CA HIS A 15 -6.99 -67.58 -18.36
C HIS A 15 -8.08 -66.99 -19.30
N CYS A 16 -7.71 -65.84 -19.90
CA CYS A 16 -8.11 -65.21 -21.18
C CYS A 16 -9.43 -64.42 -21.38
N ALA A 17 -9.24 -63.27 -22.04
CA ALA A 17 -10.08 -62.09 -22.33
C ALA A 17 -11.03 -62.28 -23.56
N PRO A 18 -11.77 -61.28 -24.15
CA PRO A 18 -11.68 -59.81 -24.00
C PRO A 18 -12.99 -58.96 -24.10
N ARG A 19 -12.79 -57.63 -23.89
CA ARG A 19 -13.51 -56.44 -24.43
C ARG A 19 -15.04 -56.32 -24.30
N ARG A 20 -15.46 -55.27 -23.59
CA ARG A 20 -16.51 -54.33 -24.05
C ARG A 20 -16.20 -52.91 -23.59
N ALA A 21 -16.34 -51.97 -24.52
CA ALA A 21 -16.07 -50.55 -24.36
C ALA A 21 -17.13 -49.85 -23.51
N ALA A 22 -16.70 -48.96 -22.61
CA ALA A 22 -17.53 -47.92 -22.03
C ALA A 22 -16.73 -46.61 -22.09
N ALA A 23 -17.35 -45.57 -22.65
CA ALA A 23 -16.75 -44.28 -22.95
C ALA A 23 -16.27 -43.53 -21.68
N PRO A 24 -15.21 -42.71 -21.75
CA PRO A 24 -14.88 -41.81 -20.66
C PRO A 24 -15.86 -40.62 -20.68
N ILE A 25 -16.54 -40.42 -19.56
CA ILE A 25 -17.33 -39.22 -19.28
C ILE A 25 -16.35 -38.04 -19.19
N SER A 26 -16.48 -37.09 -20.10
CA SER A 26 -15.81 -35.79 -20.05
C SER A 26 -16.28 -35.03 -18.81
N ALA A 27 -15.46 -34.97 -17.76
CA ALA A 27 -15.67 -34.09 -16.62
C ALA A 27 -14.89 -32.78 -16.81
N SER A 28 -15.33 -31.96 -17.77
CA SER A 28 -14.92 -30.55 -17.85
C SER A 28 -15.99 -29.66 -17.23
N LEU A 29 -16.15 -29.71 -15.90
CA LEU A 29 -16.92 -28.71 -15.17
C LEU A 29 -15.95 -27.68 -14.61
N ARG A 30 -15.68 -26.64 -15.42
CA ARG A 30 -15.19 -25.37 -14.93
C ARG A 30 -16.25 -24.82 -13.97
N CYS A 31 -16.01 -24.95 -12.66
CA CYS A 31 -16.71 -24.14 -11.66
C CYS A 31 -16.29 -22.67 -11.85
N ARG A 32 -16.96 -21.97 -12.76
CA ARG A 32 -17.00 -20.50 -12.73
C ARG A 32 -17.85 -20.12 -11.52
N ARG A 33 -17.20 -19.77 -10.40
CA ARG A 33 -17.87 -19.03 -9.32
C ARG A 33 -18.29 -17.67 -9.87
N ALA A 34 -19.56 -17.55 -10.27
CA ALA A 34 -20.21 -16.28 -10.50
C ALA A 34 -20.77 -15.78 -9.16
N TYR A 35 -19.93 -15.14 -8.36
CA TYR A 35 -20.39 -14.26 -7.27
C TYR A 35 -19.76 -12.88 -7.49
N SER A 36 -20.16 -12.23 -8.57
CA SER A 36 -20.09 -10.77 -8.66
C SER A 36 -21.49 -10.26 -8.33
N ILE A 37 -21.72 -9.99 -7.05
CA ILE A 37 -22.87 -9.19 -6.63
C ILE A 37 -22.59 -7.79 -7.19
N HIS A 38 -23.19 -7.45 -8.31
CA HIS A 38 -23.30 -6.05 -8.70
C HIS A 38 -24.23 -5.41 -7.68
N ALA A 39 -23.70 -4.50 -6.88
CA ALA A 39 -24.54 -3.61 -6.09
C ALA A 39 -25.28 -2.72 -7.09
N ASP A 40 -26.52 -3.09 -7.40
CA ASP A 40 -27.42 -2.19 -8.11
C ASP A 40 -27.58 -0.93 -7.28
N ALA A 41 -27.06 0.17 -7.82
CA ALA A 41 -27.17 1.49 -7.24
C ALA A 41 -28.65 1.87 -7.14
N SER A 42 -29.10 2.11 -5.92
CA SER A 42 -30.39 2.75 -5.67
C SER A 42 -30.41 4.13 -6.36
N VAL A 43 -31.22 4.26 -7.40
CA VAL A 43 -31.59 5.51 -8.04
C VAL A 43 -32.37 6.37 -7.04
N GLY A 44 -31.89 7.58 -6.71
CA GLY A 44 -32.73 8.53 -5.97
C GLY A 44 -32.09 9.77 -5.33
N THR A 45 -30.77 9.85 -5.14
CA THR A 45 -30.12 11.09 -4.66
C THR A 45 -28.70 11.15 -5.22
N THR A 46 -28.38 12.14 -6.04
CA THR A 46 -26.99 12.42 -6.42
C THR A 46 -26.27 12.88 -5.16
N ILE A 47 -25.54 11.97 -4.51
CA ILE A 47 -24.71 12.26 -3.34
C ILE A 47 -23.68 13.32 -3.76
N GLN A 48 -23.54 14.39 -2.98
CA GLN A 48 -22.66 15.52 -3.31
C GLN A 48 -21.19 15.07 -3.32
N ASP A 49 -20.45 15.42 -4.38
CA ASP A 49 -18.99 15.27 -4.42
C ASP A 49 -18.27 16.51 -3.82
N ILE A 50 -16.94 16.45 -3.74
CA ILE A 50 -16.09 17.56 -3.30
C ILE A 50 -16.34 18.78 -4.19
N ASP A 51 -16.60 19.92 -3.56
CA ASP A 51 -16.72 21.21 -4.23
C ASP A 51 -15.65 22.17 -3.70
N PRO A 52 -14.55 22.38 -4.45
CA PRO A 52 -13.47 23.27 -4.04
C PRO A 52 -13.88 24.73 -3.87
N THR A 53 -14.98 25.16 -4.50
CA THR A 53 -15.46 26.55 -4.44
C THR A 53 -16.08 26.89 -3.08
N LYS A 54 -16.49 25.88 -2.31
CA LYS A 54 -17.03 26.01 -0.95
C LYS A 54 -15.94 26.03 0.13
N LEU A 55 -14.66 26.06 -0.24
CA LEU A 55 -13.56 26.07 0.71
C LEU A 55 -13.61 27.31 1.60
N THR A 56 -13.58 27.08 2.91
CA THR A 56 -13.37 28.12 3.91
C THR A 56 -11.95 28.03 4.49
N ILE A 57 -11.32 29.17 4.76
CA ILE A 57 -9.97 29.24 5.31
C ILE A 57 -9.96 30.11 6.56
N THR A 58 -9.65 29.49 7.69
CA THR A 58 -9.40 30.16 8.97
C THR A 58 -7.91 30.06 9.28
N LYS A 59 -7.22 31.20 9.26
CA LYS A 59 -5.78 31.26 9.55
C LYS A 59 -5.51 31.22 11.04
N THR A 60 -4.40 30.61 11.45
CA THR A 60 -3.91 30.68 12.82
C THR A 60 -3.57 32.12 13.22
N SER A 61 -3.87 32.48 14.47
CA SER A 61 -3.42 33.72 15.09
C SER A 61 -2.05 33.59 15.79
N THR A 62 -1.60 32.34 16.01
CA THR A 62 -0.35 32.00 16.70
C THR A 62 0.50 31.08 15.81
N PRO A 63 1.13 31.62 14.75
CA PRO A 63 1.97 30.82 13.85
C PRO A 63 3.20 30.28 14.60
N LYS A 64 3.59 29.04 14.29
CA LYS A 64 4.77 28.40 14.89
C LYS A 64 6.09 29.01 14.40
N ASP A 65 7.17 28.87 15.15
CA ASP A 65 8.50 29.13 14.60
C ASP A 65 8.89 28.03 13.60
N LEU A 66 9.63 28.42 12.55
CA LEU A 66 10.19 27.46 11.61
C LEU A 66 11.45 26.86 12.20
N LEU A 67 11.54 25.53 12.20
CA LEU A 67 12.76 24.85 12.59
C LEU A 67 13.82 24.98 11.50
N PRO A 68 15.11 25.05 11.88
CA PRO A 68 16.19 24.99 10.92
C PRO A 68 16.20 23.63 10.20
N PRO A 69 16.62 23.57 8.92
CA PRO A 69 16.55 22.34 8.11
C PRO A 69 17.18 21.10 8.77
N GLU A 70 18.32 21.26 9.44
CA GLU A 70 19.06 20.20 10.13
C GLU A 70 18.29 19.53 11.29
N GLU A 71 17.28 20.21 11.84
CA GLU A 71 16.42 19.68 12.92
C GLU A 71 15.16 18.98 12.38
N LEU A 72 14.94 18.97 11.06
CA LEU A 72 13.74 18.39 10.45
C LEU A 72 13.76 16.86 10.48
N VAL A 73 13.11 16.28 11.49
CA VAL A 73 12.84 14.84 11.59
C VAL A 73 11.50 14.49 10.92
N PHE A 74 11.51 13.45 10.08
CA PHE A 74 10.32 12.99 9.35
C PHE A 74 9.13 12.75 10.28
N GLY A 75 8.01 13.44 10.02
CA GLY A 75 6.73 13.22 10.70
C GLY A 75 6.68 13.65 12.17
N ARG A 76 7.64 14.48 12.63
CA ARG A 76 7.66 15.00 14.02
C ARG A 76 7.11 16.40 14.15
N ASN A 77 7.34 17.24 13.15
CA ASN A 77 6.92 18.64 13.15
C ASN A 77 5.83 18.84 12.12
N PHE A 78 4.79 19.60 12.47
CA PHE A 78 3.62 19.82 11.61
C PHE A 78 3.40 21.30 11.33
N SER A 79 2.87 21.61 10.16
CA SER A 79 2.53 22.98 9.74
C SER A 79 1.44 23.63 10.62
N ASP A 80 1.12 24.89 10.33
CA ASP A 80 0.18 25.67 11.15
C ASP A 80 -1.28 25.25 10.95
N HIS A 81 -1.62 24.68 9.79
CA HIS A 81 -3.00 24.38 9.42
C HIS A 81 -3.18 22.91 9.05
N MET A 82 -4.44 22.51 8.92
CA MET A 82 -4.86 21.26 8.31
C MET A 82 -6.07 21.49 7.41
N LEU A 83 -6.16 20.74 6.31
CA LEU A 83 -7.36 20.65 5.48
C LEU A 83 -8.25 19.53 6.01
N SER A 84 -9.58 19.74 6.05
CA SER A 84 -10.53 18.69 6.43
C SER A 84 -11.84 18.80 5.66
N LEU A 85 -12.44 17.63 5.40
CA LEU A 85 -13.70 17.43 4.72
C LEU A 85 -14.44 16.28 5.41
N GLU A 86 -15.70 16.53 5.77
CA GLU A 86 -16.58 15.50 6.31
C GLU A 86 -17.44 14.91 5.20
N TRP A 87 -17.84 13.66 5.38
CA TRP A 87 -18.77 12.97 4.50
C TRP A 87 -19.84 12.27 5.32
N THR A 88 -21.08 12.27 4.81
CA THR A 88 -22.18 11.47 5.35
C THR A 88 -22.90 10.73 4.22
N ALA A 89 -23.45 9.56 4.51
CA ALA A 89 -24.20 8.79 3.52
C ALA A 89 -25.45 9.51 2.98
N SER A 90 -26.02 10.44 3.74
CA SER A 90 -27.22 11.19 3.36
C SER A 90 -26.93 12.45 2.52
N GLN A 91 -25.76 13.09 2.70
CA GLN A 91 -25.46 14.37 2.04
C GLN A 91 -24.30 14.27 1.05
N GLY A 92 -23.37 13.33 1.23
CA GLY A 92 -22.11 13.30 0.52
C GLY A 92 -21.03 14.12 1.21
N TRP A 93 -20.11 14.65 0.41
CA TRP A 93 -19.01 15.50 0.89
C TRP A 93 -19.52 16.89 1.29
N LEU A 94 -19.22 17.27 2.52
CA LEU A 94 -19.54 18.58 3.08
C LEU A 94 -18.47 19.61 2.70
N ALA A 95 -18.74 20.88 3.00
CA ALA A 95 -17.86 21.98 2.63
C ALA A 95 -16.43 21.79 3.20
N PRO A 96 -15.38 21.90 2.38
CA PRO A 96 -14.01 21.79 2.83
C PRO A 96 -13.61 22.98 3.70
N ARG A 97 -12.69 22.73 4.63
CA ARG A 97 -12.16 23.76 5.53
C ARG A 97 -10.66 23.60 5.74
N ILE A 98 -9.92 24.69 5.62
CA ILE A 98 -8.56 24.83 6.14
C ILE A 98 -8.67 25.57 7.46
N THR A 99 -8.25 24.93 8.54
CA THR A 99 -8.30 25.50 9.91
C THR A 99 -6.93 25.41 10.56
N PRO A 100 -6.67 26.12 11.67
CA PRO A 100 -5.49 25.87 12.48
C PRO A 100 -5.38 24.39 12.84
N TYR A 101 -4.16 23.86 12.86
CA TYR A 101 -3.86 22.48 13.22
C TYR A 101 -4.40 22.20 14.62
N GLN A 102 -5.17 21.12 14.77
CA GLN A 102 -5.85 20.78 16.01
C GLN A 102 -6.03 19.26 16.16
N ASN A 103 -6.34 18.84 17.38
CA ASN A 103 -6.70 17.44 17.64
C ASN A 103 -8.06 17.11 17.03
N LEU A 104 -8.25 15.84 16.65
CA LEU A 104 -9.55 15.31 16.25
C LEU A 104 -10.36 14.96 17.50
N SER A 105 -11.59 15.45 17.59
CA SER A 105 -12.55 15.10 18.65
C SER A 105 -13.52 14.04 18.12
N LEU A 106 -13.28 12.77 18.47
CA LEU A 106 -14.07 11.63 18.01
C LEU A 106 -14.70 10.90 19.18
N ASP A 107 -15.89 10.35 18.96
CA ASP A 107 -16.58 9.50 19.93
C ASP A 107 -15.77 8.20 20.14
N PRO A 108 -15.65 7.66 21.37
CA PRO A 108 -14.93 6.40 21.59
C PRO A 108 -15.47 5.21 20.79
N ALA A 109 -16.76 5.21 20.43
CA ALA A 109 -17.38 4.18 19.59
C ALA A 109 -17.13 4.40 18.08
N THR A 110 -16.27 5.33 17.69
CA THR A 110 -15.97 5.60 16.28
C THR A 110 -15.27 4.40 15.64
N CYS A 111 -15.82 3.90 14.53
CA CYS A 111 -15.41 2.63 13.92
C CYS A 111 -13.93 2.55 13.51
N VAL A 112 -13.25 3.68 13.26
CA VAL A 112 -11.79 3.68 12.99
C VAL A 112 -10.99 3.07 14.15
N PHE A 113 -11.38 3.33 15.41
CA PHE A 113 -10.67 2.85 16.59
C PHE A 113 -10.80 1.34 16.82
N HIS A 114 -11.81 0.71 16.22
CA HIS A 114 -12.16 -0.68 16.47
C HIS A 114 -11.83 -1.59 15.30
N TYR A 115 -12.04 -1.12 14.06
CA TYR A 115 -12.00 -1.97 12.87
C TYR A 115 -11.10 -1.42 11.75
N ALA A 116 -10.26 -0.42 12.06
CA ALA A 116 -9.28 0.15 11.13
C ALA A 116 -9.89 0.57 9.77
N PHE A 117 -11.07 1.19 9.81
CA PHE A 117 -11.63 1.90 8.66
C PHE A 117 -10.82 3.15 8.37
N GLU A 118 -9.58 2.97 7.91
CA GLU A 118 -8.65 4.04 7.61
C GLU A 118 -7.71 3.72 6.45
N CYS A 119 -7.46 4.74 5.65
CA CYS A 119 -6.44 4.73 4.61
C CYS A 119 -5.73 6.07 4.56
N PHE A 120 -4.52 6.08 4.02
CA PHE A 120 -3.72 7.30 3.94
C PHE A 120 -2.91 7.36 2.65
N GLU A 121 -2.41 8.55 2.36
CA GLU A 121 -1.48 8.81 1.28
C GLU A 121 -0.19 9.48 1.77
N GLY A 122 0.80 9.48 0.89
CA GLY A 122 2.07 10.15 1.11
C GLY A 122 2.56 10.78 -0.17
N MET A 123 2.59 12.11 -0.18
CA MET A 123 3.10 12.90 -1.31
C MET A 123 3.90 14.09 -0.79
N LYS A 124 4.56 14.81 -1.70
CA LYS A 124 5.45 15.91 -1.33
C LYS A 124 5.20 17.13 -2.20
N ALA A 125 5.28 18.30 -1.57
CA ALA A 125 5.41 19.58 -2.23
C ALA A 125 6.88 20.05 -2.18
N TYR A 126 7.34 20.60 -3.29
CA TYR A 126 8.69 21.10 -3.48
C TYR A 126 8.64 22.53 -4.02
N LYS A 127 9.66 23.32 -3.73
CA LYS A 127 9.92 24.55 -4.48
C LYS A 127 10.93 24.25 -5.57
N ASP A 128 10.67 24.74 -6.78
CA ASP A 128 11.68 24.76 -7.83
C ASP A 128 12.65 25.93 -7.66
N LYS A 129 13.66 26.00 -8.54
CA LYS A 129 14.70 27.04 -8.52
C LYS A 129 14.15 28.47 -8.65
N ASP A 130 12.94 28.62 -9.18
CA ASP A 130 12.28 29.91 -9.39
C ASP A 130 11.29 30.22 -8.24
N GLY A 131 11.25 29.37 -7.21
CA GLY A 131 10.37 29.49 -6.05
C GLY A 131 8.95 28.98 -6.28
N ASN A 132 8.64 28.40 -7.45
CA ASN A 132 7.30 27.87 -7.72
C ASN A 132 7.08 26.55 -6.97
N ILE A 133 5.89 26.41 -6.40
CA ILE A 133 5.51 25.22 -5.67
C ILE A 133 5.01 24.16 -6.65
N ARG A 134 5.53 22.94 -6.52
CA ARG A 134 5.17 21.79 -7.36
C ARG A 134 4.80 20.58 -6.50
N LEU A 135 3.74 19.90 -6.89
CA LEU A 135 3.39 18.57 -6.42
C LEU A 135 3.93 17.53 -7.40
N PHE A 136 4.47 16.42 -6.90
CA PHE A 136 4.96 15.34 -7.75
C PHE A 136 3.88 14.28 -7.97
N ARG A 137 3.33 14.20 -9.19
CA ARG A 137 2.32 13.20 -9.63
C ARG A 137 1.15 13.01 -8.66
N PRO A 138 0.49 14.09 -8.20
CA PRO A 138 -0.58 14.00 -7.21
C PRO A 138 -1.80 13.22 -7.74
N ASP A 139 -2.00 13.17 -9.07
CA ASP A 139 -2.99 12.34 -9.75
C ASP A 139 -2.92 10.86 -9.33
N ARG A 140 -1.69 10.32 -9.25
CA ARG A 140 -1.48 8.92 -8.88
C ARG A 140 -1.72 8.67 -7.41
N ASN A 141 -1.41 9.63 -6.55
CA ASN A 141 -1.74 9.54 -5.14
C ASN A 141 -3.25 9.55 -4.92
N MET A 142 -4.00 10.45 -5.54
CA MET A 142 -5.46 10.50 -5.37
C MET A 142 -6.16 9.26 -5.95
N ALA A 143 -5.71 8.78 -7.11
CA ALA A 143 -6.21 7.53 -7.67
C ALA A 143 -6.01 6.33 -6.72
N ARG A 144 -4.83 6.23 -6.08
CA ARG A 144 -4.55 5.16 -5.11
C ARG A 144 -5.30 5.34 -3.79
N LEU A 145 -5.54 6.58 -3.35
CA LEU A 145 -6.37 6.86 -2.19
C LEU A 145 -7.81 6.39 -2.43
N ASN A 146 -8.41 6.72 -3.57
CA ASN A 146 -9.74 6.21 -3.97
C ASN A 146 -9.78 4.68 -4.04
N LYS A 147 -8.79 4.03 -4.67
CA LYS A 147 -8.68 2.55 -4.67
C LYS A 147 -8.66 1.98 -3.25
N SER A 148 -7.98 2.67 -2.32
CA SER A 148 -7.85 2.24 -0.93
C SER A 148 -9.14 2.46 -0.15
N SER A 149 -9.78 3.63 -0.27
CA SER A 149 -11.04 3.95 0.41
C SER A 149 -12.16 3.00 -0.02
N THR A 150 -12.35 2.80 -1.33
CA THR A 150 -13.39 1.90 -1.86
C THR A 150 -13.21 0.46 -1.38
N ARG A 151 -11.97 -0.02 -1.20
CA ARG A 151 -11.71 -1.39 -0.72
C ARG A 151 -12.26 -1.65 0.69
N ILE A 152 -12.35 -0.62 1.52
CA ILE A 152 -12.87 -0.68 2.89
C ILE A 152 -14.21 0.05 3.04
N ALA A 153 -14.96 0.20 1.94
CA ALA A 153 -16.28 0.83 1.92
C ALA A 153 -16.33 2.27 2.45
N LEU A 154 -15.20 2.99 2.42
CA LEU A 154 -15.16 4.44 2.61
C LEU A 154 -15.51 5.14 1.29
N PRO A 155 -16.01 6.39 1.33
CA PRO A 155 -16.44 7.11 0.12
C PRO A 155 -15.28 7.35 -0.85
N SER A 156 -15.60 7.33 -2.15
CA SER A 156 -14.75 7.90 -3.20
C SER A 156 -14.99 9.41 -3.33
N PHE A 157 -14.13 10.07 -4.07
CA PHE A 157 -14.21 11.51 -4.35
C PHE A 157 -13.60 11.87 -5.71
N ASP A 158 -13.96 13.04 -6.24
CA ASP A 158 -13.29 13.63 -7.39
C ASP A 158 -11.81 13.94 -7.08
N ALA A 159 -10.91 13.28 -7.80
CA ALA A 159 -9.48 13.38 -7.59
C ALA A 159 -8.92 14.78 -7.90
N ASP A 160 -9.41 15.44 -8.95
CA ASP A 160 -8.93 16.74 -9.37
C ASP A 160 -9.39 17.83 -8.40
N ALA A 161 -10.64 17.73 -7.94
CA ALA A 161 -11.16 18.60 -6.88
C ALA A 161 -10.33 18.49 -5.58
N MET A 162 -9.93 17.27 -5.21
CA MET A 162 -9.06 17.07 -4.03
C MET A 162 -7.64 17.62 -4.25
N ILE A 163 -7.09 17.50 -5.46
CA ILE A 163 -5.79 18.08 -5.81
C ILE A 163 -5.82 19.60 -5.72
N ASP A 164 -6.90 20.24 -6.17
CA ASP A 164 -7.09 21.68 -6.07
C ASP A 164 -7.12 22.14 -4.61
N LEU A 165 -7.86 21.44 -3.75
CA LEU A 165 -7.89 21.71 -2.32
C LEU A 165 -6.52 21.53 -1.65
N ILE A 166 -5.79 20.47 -2.00
CA ILE A 166 -4.41 20.27 -1.54
C ILE A 166 -3.52 21.43 -2.01
N GLY A 167 -3.69 21.89 -3.24
CA GLY A 167 -2.99 23.06 -3.77
C GLY A 167 -3.26 24.33 -2.95
N GLN A 168 -4.51 24.58 -2.56
CA GLN A 168 -4.88 25.71 -1.69
C GLN A 168 -4.30 25.57 -0.27
N PHE A 169 -4.33 24.35 0.29
CA PHE A 169 -3.72 24.04 1.58
C PHE A 169 -2.20 24.30 1.59
N VAL A 170 -1.49 23.77 0.59
CA VAL A 170 -0.04 23.96 0.44
C VAL A 170 0.32 25.43 0.23
N LYS A 171 -0.49 26.20 -0.51
CA LYS A 171 -0.30 27.65 -0.65
C LYS A 171 -0.47 28.40 0.68
N THR A 172 -1.40 27.96 1.52
CA THR A 172 -1.64 28.54 2.85
C THR A 172 -0.43 28.34 3.75
N ASP A 173 0.15 27.13 3.75
CA ASP A 173 1.30 26.76 4.57
C ASP A 173 2.65 26.83 3.82
N LYS A 174 2.74 27.64 2.75
CA LYS A 174 3.92 27.68 1.86
C LYS A 174 5.24 27.98 2.57
N ARG A 175 5.20 28.66 3.72
CA ARG A 175 6.39 29.00 4.53
C ARG A 175 7.08 27.76 5.11
N PHE A 176 6.36 26.64 5.24
CA PHE A 176 6.91 25.37 5.71
C PHE A 176 7.60 24.56 4.61
N ILE A 177 7.56 24.99 3.34
CA ILE A 177 8.25 24.30 2.25
C ILE A 177 9.70 24.79 2.22
N PRO A 178 10.70 23.97 2.59
CA PRO A 178 12.09 24.43 2.61
C PRO A 178 12.61 24.63 1.19
N ASP A 179 13.47 25.63 1.00
CA ASP A 179 14.07 25.95 -0.31
C ASP A 179 15.29 25.07 -0.64
N ALA A 180 15.84 24.39 0.38
CA ALA A 180 17.05 23.60 0.24
C ALA A 180 16.83 22.32 -0.58
N ARG A 181 17.80 21.98 -1.44
CA ARG A 181 17.79 20.74 -2.22
C ARG A 181 17.73 19.52 -1.29
N GLY A 182 16.87 18.56 -1.61
CA GLY A 182 16.66 17.35 -0.81
C GLY A 182 15.64 17.50 0.31
N TYR A 183 15.13 18.72 0.54
CA TYR A 183 14.06 19.01 1.47
C TYR A 183 12.71 19.15 0.75
N SER A 184 11.63 18.99 1.51
CA SER A 184 10.27 19.05 0.98
C SER A 184 9.25 19.27 2.10
N LEU A 185 8.03 19.63 1.73
CA LEU A 185 6.88 19.53 2.62
C LEU A 185 6.16 18.21 2.32
N TYR A 186 6.20 17.27 3.28
CA TYR A 186 5.47 16.01 3.17
C TYR A 186 3.99 16.25 3.51
N LEU A 187 3.11 15.73 2.67
CA LEU A 187 1.67 15.84 2.80
C LEU A 187 1.10 14.46 3.11
N ARG A 188 0.25 14.40 4.13
CA ARG A 188 -0.42 13.20 4.63
C ARG A 188 -1.93 13.37 4.51
N PRO A 189 -2.52 13.09 3.33
CA PRO A 189 -3.95 12.85 3.24
C PRO A 189 -4.29 11.57 4.01
N THR A 190 -5.35 11.61 4.80
CA THR A 190 -5.84 10.49 5.60
C THR A 190 -7.36 10.50 5.59
N MET A 191 -7.97 9.35 5.30
CA MET A 191 -9.41 9.15 5.39
C MET A 191 -9.70 8.14 6.49
N ILE A 192 -10.66 8.46 7.36
CA ILE A 192 -11.13 7.60 8.45
C ILE A 192 -12.65 7.47 8.44
N GLY A 193 -13.17 6.30 8.82
CA GLY A 193 -14.58 6.09 9.12
C GLY A 193 -14.94 6.72 10.47
N THR A 194 -15.98 7.55 10.49
CA THR A 194 -16.39 8.30 11.69
C THR A 194 -17.72 7.84 12.29
N GLN A 195 -18.27 6.71 11.80
CA GLN A 195 -19.54 6.21 12.31
C GLN A 195 -19.40 5.73 13.76
N ARG A 196 -20.31 6.19 14.62
CA ARG A 196 -20.42 5.80 16.02
C ARG A 196 -21.13 4.46 16.11
N THR A 197 -20.37 3.37 16.10
CA THR A 197 -20.92 2.01 16.09
C THR A 197 -19.86 0.98 16.46
N LEU A 198 -20.27 -0.06 17.19
CA LEU A 198 -19.52 -1.30 17.35
C LEU A 198 -20.03 -2.40 16.39
N GLY A 199 -21.06 -2.11 15.60
CA GLY A 199 -21.49 -2.99 14.51
C GLY A 199 -20.51 -2.91 13.34
N VAL A 200 -20.08 -4.06 12.82
CA VAL A 200 -19.19 -4.13 11.67
C VAL A 200 -20.02 -4.03 10.38
N GLY A 201 -19.92 -2.88 9.70
CA GLY A 201 -20.60 -2.62 8.43
C GLY A 201 -20.05 -1.38 7.73
N PRO A 202 -20.51 -1.07 6.51
CA PRO A 202 -20.07 0.11 5.77
C PRO A 202 -20.30 1.41 6.57
N PRO A 203 -19.27 2.25 6.79
CA PRO A 203 -19.43 3.49 7.53
C PRO A 203 -20.38 4.47 6.83
N ALA A 204 -21.38 4.98 7.54
CA ALA A 204 -22.31 6.02 7.08
C ALA A 204 -21.77 7.45 7.27
N SER A 205 -20.56 7.59 7.82
CA SER A 205 -19.84 8.87 7.90
C SER A 205 -18.33 8.65 7.84
N ALA A 206 -17.62 9.63 7.31
CA ALA A 206 -16.16 9.62 7.19
C ALA A 206 -15.58 11.03 7.33
N LEU A 207 -14.28 11.11 7.62
CA LEU A 207 -13.49 12.33 7.62
C LEU A 207 -12.26 12.11 6.73
N LEU A 208 -12.08 12.98 5.73
CA LEU A 208 -10.85 13.11 4.97
C LEU A 208 -10.13 14.38 5.47
N TYR A 209 -8.87 14.24 5.88
CA TYR A 209 -8.05 15.37 6.29
C TYR A 209 -6.64 15.29 5.71
N VAL A 210 -5.97 16.45 5.63
CA VAL A 210 -4.58 16.55 5.18
C VAL A 210 -3.79 17.37 6.19
N ILE A 211 -2.71 16.77 6.69
CA ILE A 211 -1.70 17.44 7.50
C ILE A 211 -0.38 17.50 6.74
N ALA A 212 0.45 18.49 7.05
CA ALA A 212 1.74 18.66 6.41
C ALA A 212 2.88 18.68 7.44
N SER A 213 4.04 18.15 7.04
CA SER A 213 5.25 18.06 7.87
C SER A 213 6.47 18.44 7.02
N PRO A 214 7.25 19.47 7.38
CA PRO A 214 8.51 19.75 6.71
C PRO A 214 9.50 18.60 6.98
N VAL A 215 10.15 18.10 5.92
CA VAL A 215 11.05 16.94 6.02
C VAL A 215 12.35 17.18 5.27
N GLY A 216 13.45 16.74 5.88
CA GLY A 216 14.75 16.66 5.25
C GLY A 216 14.98 15.38 4.45
N PRO A 217 16.18 15.24 3.88
CA PRO A 217 16.59 14.01 3.21
C PRO A 217 16.65 12.86 4.22
N TYR A 218 16.24 11.67 3.81
CA TYR A 218 16.35 10.45 4.64
C TYR A 218 17.81 10.13 5.02
N TYR A 219 18.78 10.57 4.19
CA TYR A 219 20.20 10.39 4.44
C TYR A 219 20.93 11.73 4.35
N PRO A 220 21.12 12.45 5.47
CA PRO A 220 21.74 13.78 5.48
C PRO A 220 23.21 13.77 5.04
N THR A 221 23.91 12.65 5.14
CA THR A 221 25.33 12.50 4.78
C THR A 221 25.57 11.81 3.43
N GLY A 222 24.56 11.70 2.56
CA GLY A 222 24.64 11.03 1.25
C GLY A 222 24.07 9.59 1.26
N PHE A 223 24.23 8.84 0.16
CA PHE A 223 23.72 7.46 0.03
C PHE A 223 24.42 6.53 1.03
N LYS A 224 23.84 6.35 2.22
CA LYS A 224 24.25 5.31 3.16
C LYS A 224 23.43 4.06 2.87
N ALA A 225 24.08 2.98 2.45
CA ALA A 225 23.42 1.70 2.28
C ALA A 225 22.75 1.27 3.60
N VAL A 226 21.59 0.63 3.49
CA VAL A 226 20.85 0.07 4.62
C VAL A 226 21.07 -1.44 4.67
N SER A 227 21.23 -1.99 5.88
CA SER A 227 21.21 -3.43 6.10
C SER A 227 19.76 -3.93 6.19
N LEU A 228 19.48 -5.06 5.55
CA LEU A 228 18.14 -5.65 5.47
C LEU A 228 18.11 -7.02 6.14
N GLU A 229 17.05 -7.28 6.90
CA GLU A 229 16.74 -8.62 7.40
C GLU A 229 15.78 -9.33 6.44
N ALA A 230 16.22 -10.42 5.82
CA ALA A 230 15.34 -11.34 5.10
C ALA A 230 14.33 -11.94 6.09
N THR A 231 13.07 -11.50 6.00
CA THR A 231 12.02 -11.83 6.96
C THR A 231 11.06 -12.84 6.33
N ASP A 232 11.14 -14.07 6.80
CA ASP A 232 10.42 -15.26 6.32
C ASP A 232 9.29 -15.71 7.28
N TYR A 233 9.45 -15.50 8.59
CA TYR A 233 8.47 -15.90 9.60
C TYR A 233 7.23 -15.00 9.67
N ALA A 234 7.29 -13.80 9.08
CA ALA A 234 6.20 -12.82 9.08
C ALA A 234 5.86 -12.38 7.65
N VAL A 235 4.57 -12.45 7.31
CA VAL A 235 4.06 -12.10 5.98
C VAL A 235 3.45 -10.71 6.00
N ARG A 236 4.00 -9.80 5.18
CA ARG A 236 3.49 -8.43 5.04
C ARG A 236 2.11 -8.37 4.37
N ALA A 237 1.92 -9.20 3.34
CA ALA A 237 0.71 -9.25 2.53
C ALA A 237 0.58 -10.61 1.85
N TRP A 238 -0.66 -11.02 1.55
CA TRP A 238 -0.96 -12.30 0.91
C TRP A 238 -1.97 -12.14 -0.24
N PRO A 239 -2.01 -13.07 -1.22
CA PRO A 239 -2.97 -13.05 -2.32
C PRO A 239 -4.42 -12.99 -1.85
N GLY A 240 -5.21 -12.09 -2.42
CA GLY A 240 -6.60 -11.83 -2.02
C GLY A 240 -6.74 -10.93 -0.77
N GLY A 241 -5.63 -10.59 -0.11
CA GLY A 241 -5.58 -9.61 0.98
C GLY A 241 -5.74 -8.16 0.51
N VAL A 242 -5.06 -7.25 1.19
CA VAL A 242 -5.15 -5.79 0.93
C VAL A 242 -3.79 -5.11 0.82
N GLY A 243 -2.72 -5.88 0.58
CA GLY A 243 -1.34 -5.38 0.55
C GLY A 243 -1.04 -4.36 -0.54
N ASP A 244 -1.84 -4.34 -1.60
CA ASP A 244 -1.80 -3.38 -2.70
C ASP A 244 -2.60 -2.09 -2.43
N LYS A 245 -3.21 -1.97 -1.24
CA LYS A 245 -3.92 -0.77 -0.77
C LYS A 245 -3.17 -0.12 0.38
N LYS A 246 -3.32 1.20 0.52
CA LYS A 246 -2.60 1.99 1.53
C LYS A 246 -3.42 2.15 2.82
N LEU A 247 -3.81 1.01 3.39
CA LEU A 247 -4.62 0.92 4.61
C LEU A 247 -3.74 0.90 5.86
N GLY A 248 -4.17 1.53 6.96
CA GLY A 248 -3.44 1.51 8.24
C GLY A 248 -3.15 0.09 8.74
N ALA A 249 -4.10 -0.82 8.53
CA ALA A 249 -4.01 -2.24 8.89
C ALA A 249 -2.82 -2.99 8.27
N ASN A 250 -2.25 -2.51 7.16
CA ASN A 250 -1.07 -3.13 6.52
C ASN A 250 0.25 -2.76 7.20
N TYR A 251 0.25 -1.78 8.11
CA TYR A 251 1.48 -1.23 8.69
C TYR A 251 1.67 -1.66 10.14
N ALA A 252 0.60 -1.64 10.95
CA ALA A 252 0.71 -1.97 12.37
C ALA A 252 1.29 -3.38 12.65
N PRO A 253 0.89 -4.45 11.92
CA PRO A 253 1.47 -5.78 12.12
C PRO A 253 2.97 -5.88 11.75
N CYS A 254 3.49 -4.93 10.96
CA CYS A 254 4.89 -4.92 10.55
C CYS A 254 5.83 -4.38 11.64
N ILE A 255 5.30 -3.76 12.71
CA ILE A 255 6.11 -3.09 13.73
C ILE A 255 6.91 -4.10 14.56
N VAL A 256 6.31 -5.21 14.98
CA VAL A 256 7.03 -6.23 15.76
C VAL A 256 8.20 -6.82 14.97
N PRO A 257 8.03 -7.25 13.70
CA PRO A 257 9.17 -7.68 12.89
C PRO A 257 10.24 -6.60 12.70
N GLN A 258 9.85 -5.34 12.51
CA GLN A 258 10.80 -4.24 12.38
C GLN A 258 11.59 -3.97 13.66
N MET A 259 10.97 -4.11 14.84
CA MET A 259 11.65 -4.03 16.13
C MET A 259 12.66 -5.17 16.32
N GLN A 260 12.30 -6.38 15.91
CA GLN A 260 13.19 -7.54 16.00
C GLN A 260 14.37 -7.43 15.03
N ALA A 261 14.15 -6.98 13.80
CA ALA A 261 15.22 -6.70 12.85
C ALA A 261 16.18 -5.64 13.40
N ALA A 262 15.63 -4.56 13.98
CA ALA A 262 16.42 -3.49 14.58
C ALA A 262 17.26 -3.96 15.79
N SER A 263 16.74 -4.85 16.63
CA SER A 263 17.50 -5.39 17.78
C SER A 263 18.70 -6.23 17.35
N ARG A 264 18.72 -6.73 16.11
CA ARG A 264 19.84 -7.44 15.47
C ARG A 264 20.73 -6.54 14.59
N GLY A 265 20.49 -5.22 14.58
CA GLY A 265 21.29 -4.25 13.83
C GLY A 265 20.88 -4.07 12.36
N PHE A 266 19.72 -4.59 11.96
CA PHE A 266 19.16 -4.33 10.64
C PHE A 266 18.33 -3.04 10.61
N HIS A 267 18.36 -2.32 9.50
CA HIS A 267 17.63 -1.06 9.36
C HIS A 267 16.18 -1.29 8.91
N GLN A 268 15.93 -2.30 8.07
CA GLN A 268 14.61 -2.61 7.51
C GLN A 268 14.44 -4.12 7.31
N ASN A 269 13.19 -4.57 7.24
CA ASN A 269 12.86 -5.92 6.76
C ASN A 269 12.87 -5.99 5.23
N LEU A 270 13.46 -7.03 4.67
CA LEU A 270 13.21 -7.51 3.32
C LEU A 270 12.10 -8.56 3.41
N TRP A 271 10.90 -8.22 2.96
CA TRP A 271 9.74 -9.08 3.10
C TRP A 271 9.78 -10.23 2.09
N LEU A 272 9.77 -11.46 2.61
CA LEU A 272 9.71 -12.68 1.82
C LEU A 272 8.28 -13.24 1.81
N PHE A 273 7.94 -13.98 0.75
CA PHE A 273 6.61 -14.56 0.60
C PHE A 273 6.66 -15.98 -0.01
N GLY A 274 5.91 -16.90 0.60
CA GLY A 274 5.81 -18.29 0.15
C GLY A 274 6.98 -19.16 0.61
N GLU A 275 6.86 -20.47 0.42
CA GLU A 275 7.94 -21.44 0.68
C GLU A 275 9.17 -21.17 -0.20
N GLU A 276 8.96 -20.52 -1.34
CA GLU A 276 10.01 -20.13 -2.27
C GLU A 276 10.72 -18.83 -1.91
N GLU A 277 10.34 -18.19 -0.80
CA GLU A 277 10.99 -16.97 -0.28
C GLU A 277 11.08 -15.84 -1.32
N TYR A 278 9.95 -15.60 -2.00
CA TYR A 278 9.90 -14.56 -3.01
C TYR A 278 10.09 -13.17 -2.40
N VAL A 279 11.03 -12.42 -2.94
CA VAL A 279 11.29 -11.04 -2.55
C VAL A 279 10.14 -10.14 -2.99
N THR A 280 9.55 -9.43 -2.04
CA THR A 280 8.40 -8.54 -2.28
C THR A 280 8.78 -7.05 -2.15
N GLU A 281 8.93 -6.56 -0.92
CA GLU A 281 9.18 -5.16 -0.58
C GLU A 281 10.29 -5.01 0.48
N VAL A 282 10.83 -3.79 0.61
CA VAL A 282 11.80 -3.43 1.67
C VAL A 282 11.13 -2.47 2.63
N GLY A 283 10.75 -2.96 3.81
CA GLY A 283 10.03 -2.18 4.81
C GLY A 283 8.71 -1.65 4.26
N THR A 284 8.67 -0.35 3.95
CA THR A 284 7.50 0.33 3.35
C THR A 284 7.76 0.84 1.93
N MET A 285 8.78 0.30 1.27
CA MET A 285 9.26 0.71 -0.05
C MET A 285 9.21 -0.47 -1.03
N ASN A 286 8.93 -0.18 -2.30
CA ASN A 286 9.11 -1.16 -3.36
C ASN A 286 10.61 -1.49 -3.54
N LEU A 287 10.91 -2.75 -3.87
CA LEU A 287 12.27 -3.20 -4.16
C LEU A 287 12.58 -3.11 -5.66
N PHE A 288 13.79 -2.64 -5.99
CA PHE A 288 14.38 -2.78 -7.31
C PHE A 288 15.75 -3.46 -7.19
N ALA A 289 16.05 -4.36 -8.12
CA ALA A 289 17.36 -5.00 -8.26
C ALA A 289 17.92 -4.74 -9.66
N ALA A 290 19.06 -4.04 -9.74
CA ALA A 290 19.82 -3.89 -10.97
C ALA A 290 20.85 -5.02 -11.06
N ILE A 291 20.68 -5.91 -12.04
CA ILE A 291 21.50 -7.11 -12.19
C ILE A 291 22.03 -7.23 -13.61
N LYS A 292 23.06 -8.06 -13.81
CA LYS A 292 23.44 -8.56 -15.13
C LYS A 292 22.80 -9.93 -15.31
N ASN A 293 21.93 -10.08 -16.30
CA ASN A 293 21.34 -11.37 -16.63
C ASN A 293 22.45 -12.34 -17.03
N LYS A 294 22.54 -13.49 -16.35
CA LYS A 294 23.60 -14.47 -16.56
C LYS A 294 23.52 -15.16 -17.92
N GLU A 295 22.33 -15.34 -18.46
CA GLU A 295 22.09 -16.02 -19.75
C GLU A 295 22.33 -15.09 -20.93
N THR A 296 21.84 -13.85 -20.85
CA THR A 296 21.91 -12.89 -21.97
C THR A 296 23.12 -11.96 -21.88
N GLY A 297 23.75 -11.86 -20.71
CA GLY A 297 24.82 -10.91 -20.42
C GLY A 297 24.37 -9.46 -20.34
N GLN A 298 23.06 -9.17 -20.47
CA GLN A 298 22.54 -7.81 -20.53
C GLN A 298 22.19 -7.26 -19.13
N PRO A 299 22.32 -5.94 -18.91
CA PRO A 299 21.81 -5.32 -17.69
C PRO A 299 20.27 -5.38 -17.66
N GLU A 300 19.72 -5.79 -16.52
CA GLU A 300 18.28 -5.85 -16.25
C GLU A 300 17.96 -5.11 -14.95
N LEU A 301 16.81 -4.45 -14.93
CA LEU A 301 16.24 -3.86 -13.72
C LEU A 301 14.98 -4.65 -13.37
N LEU A 302 15.02 -5.35 -12.24
CA LEU A 302 13.95 -6.20 -11.74
C LEU A 302 13.20 -5.52 -10.59
N THR A 303 11.92 -5.84 -10.47
CA THR A 303 11.03 -5.48 -9.36
C THR A 303 9.92 -6.53 -9.28
N ALA A 304 9.36 -6.74 -8.09
CA ALA A 304 8.21 -7.61 -7.93
C ALA A 304 7.01 -7.14 -8.79
N PRO A 305 6.22 -8.06 -9.39
CA PRO A 305 5.04 -7.73 -10.17
C PRO A 305 3.88 -7.26 -9.28
N LEU A 306 2.92 -6.53 -9.86
CA LEU A 306 1.71 -6.09 -9.17
C LEU A 306 0.66 -7.20 -9.15
N ASP A 307 0.82 -8.18 -8.25
CA ASP A 307 -0.06 -9.36 -8.11
C ASP A 307 -1.09 -9.25 -6.97
N GLY A 308 -1.25 -8.05 -6.40
CA GLY A 308 -2.11 -7.77 -5.25
C GLY A 308 -1.40 -7.81 -3.88
N THR A 309 -0.16 -8.30 -3.83
CA THR A 309 0.67 -8.31 -2.60
C THR A 309 1.62 -7.12 -2.49
N ILE A 310 1.84 -6.39 -3.58
CA ILE A 310 2.78 -5.27 -3.69
C ILE A 310 2.01 -3.95 -3.76
N LEU A 311 2.44 -2.93 -3.00
CA LEU A 311 1.84 -1.62 -3.09
C LEU A 311 2.24 -0.94 -4.40
N GLU A 312 1.25 -0.42 -5.14
CA GLU A 312 1.47 0.30 -6.41
C GLU A 312 2.16 1.66 -6.17
N GLY A 313 3.47 1.66 -5.94
CA GLY A 313 4.25 2.87 -5.63
C GLY A 313 4.30 3.88 -6.77
N VAL A 314 4.04 5.16 -6.49
CA VAL A 314 4.21 6.26 -7.48
C VAL A 314 5.67 6.37 -7.92
N THR A 315 6.62 6.19 -7.00
CA THR A 315 8.05 6.16 -7.33
C THR A 315 8.39 4.94 -8.19
N ARG A 316 7.87 3.76 -7.86
CA ARG A 316 8.02 2.54 -8.68
C ARG A 316 7.53 2.74 -10.10
N ASP A 317 6.30 3.25 -10.25
CA ASP A 317 5.72 3.55 -11.56
C ASP A 317 6.54 4.59 -12.34
N SER A 318 7.06 5.61 -11.65
CA SER A 318 7.92 6.63 -12.27
C SER A 318 9.26 6.06 -12.73
N ILE A 319 9.84 5.10 -11.99
CA ILE A 319 11.07 4.38 -12.37
C ILE A 319 10.83 3.43 -13.53
N LEU A 320 9.66 2.79 -13.64
CA LEU A 320 9.34 1.89 -14.75
C LEU A 320 8.80 2.60 -16.00
N GLY A 321 8.41 3.86 -15.85
CA GLY A 321 7.76 4.66 -16.88
C GLY A 321 8.58 4.81 -18.17
N PRO A 322 7.98 5.35 -19.24
CA PRO A 322 8.53 5.33 -20.60
C PRO A 322 9.95 5.90 -20.73
N ARG A 323 10.35 6.85 -19.87
CA ARG A 323 11.64 7.54 -19.93
C ARG A 323 12.83 6.64 -19.57
N THR A 324 12.63 5.65 -18.70
CA THR A 324 13.68 4.71 -18.27
C THR A 324 13.89 3.59 -19.29
N ARG A 325 12.86 3.30 -20.11
CA ARG A 325 12.98 2.40 -21.27
C ARG A 325 13.83 3.02 -22.40
N ALA A 326 13.96 4.35 -22.42
CA ALA A 326 14.74 5.07 -23.42
C ALA A 326 16.27 5.11 -23.14
N THR A 327 16.71 4.81 -21.90
CA THR A 327 18.13 4.76 -21.53
C THR A 327 18.78 3.38 -21.75
N GLY A 328 18.14 2.50 -22.54
CA GLY A 328 18.67 1.18 -22.91
C GLY A 328 18.52 0.07 -21.87
N ALA A 329 18.14 0.39 -20.62
CA ALA A 329 17.73 -0.62 -19.65
C ALA A 329 16.28 -1.06 -19.94
N LYS A 330 16.10 -2.30 -20.42
CA LYS A 330 14.77 -2.90 -20.49
C LYS A 330 14.28 -3.13 -19.06
N GLY A 331 13.48 -2.21 -18.52
CA GLY A 331 12.73 -2.45 -17.29
C GLY A 331 11.79 -3.62 -17.53
N LEU A 332 12.09 -4.77 -16.91
CA LEU A 332 11.31 -5.98 -17.04
C LEU A 332 10.68 -6.27 -15.68
N GLU A 333 9.36 -6.24 -15.63
CA GLU A 333 8.64 -6.94 -14.56
C GLU A 333 8.81 -8.44 -14.85
N ARG A 334 9.86 -9.06 -14.31
CA ARG A 334 10.00 -10.52 -14.33
C ARG A 334 9.29 -11.14 -13.15
N GLY A 335 8.94 -12.41 -13.30
CA GLY A 335 8.44 -13.24 -12.22
C GLY A 335 9.30 -13.14 -10.96
N ARG A 336 8.66 -13.43 -9.83
CA ARG A 336 9.16 -13.25 -8.47
C ARG A 336 10.64 -13.66 -8.34
N THR A 337 11.46 -12.76 -7.79
CA THR A 337 12.89 -13.02 -7.53
C THR A 337 13.02 -13.77 -6.21
N GLN A 338 13.73 -14.89 -6.20
CA GLN A 338 14.01 -15.69 -4.99
C GLN A 338 15.32 -15.25 -4.34
N VAL A 339 15.43 -15.38 -3.02
CA VAL A 339 16.71 -15.30 -2.31
C VAL A 339 17.42 -16.64 -2.48
N TYR A 340 18.73 -16.62 -2.78
CA TYR A 340 19.56 -17.82 -2.75
C TYR A 340 20.47 -17.74 -1.53
N HIS A 341 20.49 -18.80 -0.72
CA HIS A 341 21.45 -18.91 0.39
C HIS A 341 22.84 -19.26 -0.17
N GLU A 342 23.90 -18.82 0.52
CA GLU A 342 25.30 -19.14 0.16
C GLU A 342 25.59 -20.65 0.06
N GLY A 343 24.74 -21.52 0.63
CA GLY A 343 24.83 -22.98 0.53
C GLY A 343 24.27 -23.61 -0.75
N ASP A 344 23.42 -22.89 -1.50
CA ASP A 344 22.77 -23.41 -2.72
C ASP A 344 23.57 -23.09 -3.99
N ILE A 345 24.58 -22.24 -3.87
CA ILE A 345 25.54 -21.96 -4.93
C ILE A 345 26.70 -22.93 -4.72
N GLY A 346 26.62 -24.10 -5.34
CA GLY A 346 27.66 -25.12 -5.30
C GLY A 346 29.03 -24.54 -5.66
N CYS A 347 29.79 -24.17 -4.64
CA CYS A 347 31.19 -23.79 -4.74
C CYS A 347 31.98 -25.08 -4.93
N ARG A 348 32.13 -25.52 -6.18
CA ARG A 348 33.23 -26.41 -6.52
C ARG A 348 34.51 -25.55 -6.46
N ARG A 349 35.38 -25.91 -5.51
CA ARG A 349 36.77 -25.45 -5.49
C ARG A 349 37.47 -25.74 -6.81
#